data_AF-A0A3B9HP48-F1
#
_entry.id   AF-A0A3B9HP48-F1
#
_cell.length_a   1.000
_cell.length_b   1.000
_cell.length_c   1.000
_cell.angle_alpha   90.00
_cell.angle_beta   90.00
_cell.angle_gamma   90.00
#
_symmetry.space_group_name_H-M   'P 1'
#
loop_
_entity.id
_entity.type
_entity.pdbx_description
1 polymer ?
#
loop_
_entity_poly.entity_id
_entity_poly.type
_entity_poly.pdbx_seq_one_letter_code
_entity_poly.pdbx_strand_id
1 'polypeptide(L)'
;MKRLILSLLIAVCLPTLLIADPSEHPDLQPVRQHLDQVLGEFESKILEFRASEALTEEWGKRYPAEAYFVFCDAGRLLSIIDKFEDFKTENSTMRIAAISLSVTAEVRASDRKSLISATVVFSLIQSKAADALPKFDAKLPADIFSRFGFEAGANKGEQVEGIDCWLTNLRRDSDKRLMLTAYAFDIKTITGFATELKQSHQGTDVFVNSISRSTYSGIPVFRFDMSAVPDREKVIPATFFNMLSEIATAAGSTGGALGALRVSPPIYLENKFEVPVEISVEDLIGDEWEKIQSTILAVKADKFTVSMMSDDGLQEVGHRMTVKISGEL
;
A
#
# COMPACT_ATOMS: atom_id res chain seq x y z
N MET A 1 6.73 -4.68 38.81
CA MET A 1 5.42 -5.14 38.28
C MET A 1 4.33 -4.07 38.29
N LYS A 2 4.03 -3.37 39.41
CA LYS A 2 2.96 -2.36 39.44
C LYS A 2 3.12 -1.17 38.47
N ARG A 3 4.36 -0.78 38.11
CA ARG A 3 4.63 0.30 37.15
C ARG A 3 4.49 -0.13 35.68
N LEU A 4 4.67 -1.41 35.35
CA LEU A 4 4.53 -1.91 33.98
C LEU A 4 3.06 -2.00 33.56
N ILE A 5 2.17 -2.33 34.49
CA ILE A 5 0.72 -2.42 34.27
C ILE A 5 0.12 -1.02 34.04
N LEU A 6 0.63 0.01 34.73
CA LEU A 6 0.18 1.40 34.56
C LEU A 6 0.62 1.97 33.19
N SER A 7 1.83 1.67 32.73
CA SER A 7 2.32 2.05 31.40
C SER A 7 1.55 1.35 30.26
N LEU A 8 1.14 0.09 30.47
CA LEU A 8 0.34 -0.65 29.50
C LEU A 8 -1.11 -0.13 29.44
N LEU A 9 -1.71 0.26 30.57
CA LEU A 9 -3.03 0.89 30.61
C LEU A 9 -3.03 2.28 29.94
N ILE A 10 -1.97 3.06 30.10
CA ILE A 10 -1.85 4.36 29.44
C ILE A 10 -1.69 4.19 27.92
N ALA A 11 -0.91 3.21 27.45
CA ALA A 11 -0.73 2.94 26.03
C ALA A 11 -1.97 2.32 25.34
N VAL A 12 -2.81 1.59 26.07
CA VAL A 12 -4.04 0.96 25.55
C VAL A 12 -5.25 1.92 25.63
N CYS A 13 -5.27 2.86 26.58
CA CYS A 13 -6.40 3.80 26.74
C CYS A 13 -6.19 5.18 26.09
N LEU A 14 -4.97 5.57 25.69
CA LEU A 14 -4.72 6.85 25.02
C LEU A 14 -5.39 7.01 23.63
N PRO A 15 -5.58 5.97 22.79
CA PRO A 15 -6.32 6.15 21.54
C PRO A 15 -7.80 6.40 21.76
N THR A 16 -8.35 6.01 22.91
CA THR A 16 -9.79 6.15 23.23
C THR A 16 -10.13 7.39 24.04
N LEU A 17 -9.15 8.08 24.63
CA LEU A 17 -9.37 9.25 25.48
C LEU A 17 -9.18 10.61 24.76
N LEU A 18 -8.88 10.59 23.47
CA LEU A 18 -8.74 11.79 22.61
C LEU A 18 -9.77 11.82 21.47
N ILE A 19 -10.78 10.96 21.52
CA ILE A 19 -11.89 10.95 20.56
C ILE A 19 -13.00 11.80 21.16
N ALA A 20 -13.01 13.10 20.83
CA ALA A 20 -14.13 13.97 21.14
C ALA A 20 -15.35 13.55 20.30
N ASP A 21 -16.55 13.61 20.89
CA ASP A 21 -17.79 13.43 20.15
C ASP A 21 -17.86 14.55 19.08
N PRO A 22 -18.13 14.26 17.80
CA PRO A 22 -18.32 15.30 16.78
C PRO A 22 -19.31 16.40 17.20
N SER A 23 -20.27 16.08 18.07
CA SER A 23 -21.21 17.04 18.65
C SER A 23 -20.53 18.12 19.53
N GLU A 24 -19.33 17.86 20.03
CA GLU A 24 -18.50 18.78 20.82
C GLU A 24 -17.71 19.77 19.94
N HIS A 25 -17.73 19.59 18.61
CA HIS A 25 -17.07 20.45 17.63
C HIS A 25 -18.06 21.08 16.64
N PRO A 26 -18.79 22.15 17.03
CA PRO A 26 -19.78 22.80 16.17
C PRO A 26 -19.17 23.32 14.86
N ASP A 27 -17.88 23.70 14.86
CA ASP A 27 -17.13 24.13 13.69
C ASP A 27 -17.01 23.04 12.59
N LEU A 28 -17.07 21.76 12.96
CA LEU A 28 -16.95 20.62 12.04
C LEU A 28 -18.29 20.13 11.50
N GLN A 29 -19.41 20.59 12.06
CA GLN A 29 -20.75 20.17 11.62
C GLN A 29 -21.03 20.50 10.14
N PRO A 30 -20.68 21.69 9.62
CA PRO A 30 -20.87 22.00 8.20
C PRO A 30 -20.05 21.07 7.28
N VAL A 31 -18.83 20.72 7.68
CA VAL A 31 -17.99 19.78 6.93
C VAL A 31 -18.62 18.40 6.93
N ARG A 32 -19.03 17.90 8.10
CA ARG A 32 -19.69 16.60 8.22
C ARG A 32 -20.95 16.53 7.34
N GLN A 33 -21.79 17.55 7.36
CA GLN A 33 -22.99 17.62 6.50
C GLN A 33 -22.64 17.57 5.01
N HIS A 34 -21.59 18.30 4.60
CA HIS A 34 -21.08 18.24 3.22
C HIS A 34 -20.60 16.83 2.85
N LEU A 35 -19.82 16.19 3.72
CA LEU A 35 -19.33 14.83 3.49
C LEU A 35 -20.48 13.81 3.41
N ASP A 36 -21.48 13.90 4.30
CA ASP A 36 -22.68 13.06 4.26
C ASP A 36 -23.49 13.29 2.97
N GLN A 37 -23.61 14.54 2.50
CA GLN A 37 -24.27 14.85 1.23
C GLN A 37 -23.54 14.21 0.05
N VAL A 38 -22.21 14.40 -0.03
CA VAL A 38 -21.38 13.82 -1.09
C VAL A 38 -21.50 12.29 -1.07
N LEU A 39 -21.37 11.65 0.08
CA LEU A 39 -21.48 10.19 0.19
C LEU A 39 -22.89 9.67 -0.16
N GLY A 40 -23.93 10.46 0.11
CA GLY A 40 -25.31 10.15 -0.28
C GLY A 40 -25.47 9.98 -1.79
N GLU A 41 -24.72 10.72 -2.61
CA GLU A 41 -24.69 10.57 -4.08
C GLU A 41 -24.09 9.22 -4.53
N PHE A 42 -23.35 8.56 -3.64
CA PHE A 42 -22.68 7.28 -3.87
C PHE A 42 -23.29 6.13 -3.07
N GLU A 43 -24.52 6.31 -2.55
CA GLU A 43 -25.22 5.30 -1.73
C GLU A 43 -24.40 4.89 -0.48
N SER A 44 -23.58 5.79 0.03
CA SER A 44 -22.75 5.61 1.22
C SER A 44 -23.12 6.63 2.30
N LYS A 45 -22.59 6.44 3.51
CA LYS A 45 -22.74 7.38 4.63
C LYS A 45 -21.54 7.29 5.54
N ILE A 46 -21.29 8.34 6.32
CA ILE A 46 -20.29 8.29 7.38
C ILE A 46 -20.78 7.31 8.45
N LEU A 47 -19.94 6.32 8.74
CA LEU A 47 -20.17 5.35 9.81
C LEU A 47 -19.51 5.81 11.11
N GLU A 48 -18.37 6.49 10.99
CA GLU A 48 -17.67 7.06 12.12
C GLU A 48 -16.98 8.37 11.71
N PHE A 49 -17.04 9.37 12.59
CA PHE A 49 -16.37 10.65 12.44
C PHE A 49 -15.64 10.92 13.74
N ARG A 50 -14.33 11.16 13.68
CA ARG A 50 -13.51 11.51 14.83
C ARG A 50 -12.88 12.86 14.60
N ALA A 51 -12.82 13.67 15.63
CA ALA A 51 -12.17 14.97 15.59
C ALA A 51 -11.16 15.06 16.73
N SER A 52 -10.04 15.71 16.45
CA SER A 52 -9.10 16.16 17.48
C SER A 52 -9.41 17.59 17.92
N GLU A 53 -8.85 18.00 19.05
CA GLU A 53 -8.87 19.40 19.46
C GLU A 53 -8.30 20.34 18.39
N ALA A 54 -8.81 21.56 18.36
CA ALA A 54 -8.35 22.59 17.44
C ALA A 54 -6.89 22.96 17.74
N LEU A 55 -6.06 22.89 16.72
CA LEU A 55 -4.68 23.36 16.75
C LEU A 55 -4.66 24.84 16.36
N THR A 56 -4.05 25.67 17.21
CA THR A 56 -3.82 27.09 16.91
C THR A 56 -2.51 27.22 16.17
N GLU A 57 -2.56 27.77 14.96
CA GLU A 57 -1.44 27.97 14.06
C GLU A 57 -1.25 29.49 13.87
N GLU A 58 -0.08 29.94 13.42
CA GLU A 58 0.19 31.38 13.21
C GLU A 58 -0.80 32.03 12.22
N TRP A 59 -1.31 31.24 11.28
CA TRP A 59 -2.19 31.68 10.21
C TRP A 59 -3.67 31.43 10.50
N GLY A 60 -4.05 30.77 11.61
CA GLY A 60 -5.46 30.49 11.93
C GLY A 60 -5.66 29.25 12.79
N LYS A 61 -6.83 28.63 12.70
CA LYS A 61 -7.13 27.38 13.41
C LYS A 61 -7.20 26.20 12.46
N ARG A 62 -6.73 25.05 12.91
CA ARG A 62 -6.79 23.78 12.19
C ARG A 62 -7.51 22.75 13.06
N TYR A 63 -8.49 22.07 12.49
CA TYR A 63 -9.26 21.01 13.16
C TYR A 63 -8.98 19.70 12.42
N PRO A 64 -8.04 18.87 12.93
CA PRO A 64 -7.80 17.55 12.37
C PRO A 64 -9.01 16.64 12.62
N ALA A 65 -9.41 15.91 11.59
CA ALA A 65 -10.53 14.99 11.67
C ALA A 65 -10.32 13.76 10.77
N GLU A 66 -11.07 12.72 11.07
CA GLU A 66 -11.07 11.45 10.37
C GLU A 66 -12.52 11.05 10.09
N ALA A 67 -12.82 10.69 8.85
CA ALA A 67 -14.11 10.15 8.44
C ALA A 67 -13.93 8.72 7.94
N TYR A 68 -14.74 7.82 8.47
CA TYR A 68 -14.80 6.41 8.08
C TYR A 68 -16.15 6.11 7.43
N PHE A 69 -16.11 5.49 6.26
CA PHE A 69 -17.28 5.07 5.51
C PHE A 69 -16.99 3.79 4.71
N VAL A 70 -18.05 3.14 4.26
CA VAL A 70 -17.97 1.95 3.39
C VAL A 70 -18.71 2.25 2.11
N PHE A 71 -18.12 1.89 0.98
CA PHE A 71 -18.69 2.12 -0.34
C PHE A 71 -18.39 0.93 -1.26
N CYS A 72 -19.07 0.92 -2.40
CA CYS A 72 -18.81 -0.02 -3.48
C CYS A 72 -18.14 0.75 -4.63
N ASP A 73 -17.28 0.08 -5.39
CA ASP A 73 -16.61 0.61 -6.59
C ASP A 73 -15.53 1.67 -6.31
N ALA A 74 -14.28 1.19 -6.24
CA ALA A 74 -13.08 2.02 -6.03
C ALA A 74 -12.88 3.10 -7.10
N GLY A 75 -13.39 2.92 -8.31
CA GLY A 75 -13.27 3.91 -9.38
C GLY A 75 -13.97 5.23 -9.04
N ARG A 76 -14.94 5.19 -8.12
CA ARG A 76 -15.66 6.38 -7.63
C ARG A 76 -14.90 7.14 -6.56
N LEU A 77 -13.89 6.52 -5.92
CA LEU A 77 -13.18 7.13 -4.80
C LEU A 77 -12.55 8.47 -5.18
N LEU A 78 -11.93 8.57 -6.35
CA LEU A 78 -11.30 9.82 -6.79
C LEU A 78 -12.33 10.97 -6.85
N SER A 79 -13.53 10.68 -7.37
CA SER A 79 -14.61 11.67 -7.38
C SER A 79 -15.11 12.02 -5.98
N ILE A 80 -15.14 11.07 -5.05
CA ILE A 80 -15.48 11.32 -3.64
C ILE A 80 -14.44 12.27 -3.01
N ILE A 81 -13.15 11.96 -3.17
CA ILE A 81 -12.02 12.75 -2.65
C ILE A 81 -12.04 14.18 -3.22
N ASP A 82 -12.24 14.33 -4.53
CA ASP A 82 -12.32 15.65 -5.16
C ASP A 82 -13.49 16.47 -4.58
N LYS A 83 -14.68 15.87 -4.48
CA LYS A 83 -15.87 16.52 -3.92
C LYS A 83 -15.74 16.84 -2.44
N PHE A 84 -15.00 16.02 -1.67
CA PHE A 84 -14.69 16.31 -0.28
C PHE A 84 -13.83 17.58 -0.16
N GLU A 85 -12.79 17.73 -1.00
CA GLU A 85 -11.93 18.91 -1.00
C GLU A 85 -12.55 20.18 -1.63
N ASP A 86 -13.73 20.06 -2.24
CA ASP A 86 -14.53 21.19 -2.72
C ASP A 86 -15.29 21.90 -1.58
N PHE A 87 -15.27 21.36 -0.35
CA PHE A 87 -15.79 22.07 0.79
C PHE A 87 -15.03 23.38 1.03
N LYS A 88 -15.74 24.50 0.87
CA LYS A 88 -15.22 25.85 1.11
C LYS A 88 -16.32 26.78 1.61
N THR A 89 -15.98 27.57 2.63
CA THR A 89 -16.76 28.72 3.08
C THR A 89 -15.90 29.99 3.01
N GLU A 90 -16.42 31.15 3.43
CA GLU A 90 -15.68 32.43 3.38
C GLU A 90 -14.33 32.38 4.10
N ASN A 91 -14.21 31.60 5.18
CA ASN A 91 -12.98 31.52 5.99
C ASN A 91 -12.55 30.08 6.31
N SER A 92 -13.17 29.07 5.71
CA SER A 92 -12.88 27.67 6.03
C SER A 92 -12.71 26.83 4.78
N THR A 93 -11.79 25.87 4.82
CA THR A 93 -11.56 24.95 3.71
C THR A 93 -11.11 23.60 4.24
N MET A 94 -11.53 22.53 3.57
CA MET A 94 -11.09 21.17 3.87
C MET A 94 -9.88 20.79 3.02
N ARG A 95 -8.88 20.16 3.64
CA ARG A 95 -7.74 19.55 2.94
C ARG A 95 -7.51 18.14 3.44
N ILE A 96 -7.41 17.20 2.51
CA ILE A 96 -7.16 15.79 2.83
C ILE A 96 -5.65 15.59 2.99
N ALA A 97 -5.28 14.96 4.09
CA ALA A 97 -3.89 14.64 4.40
C ALA A 97 -3.57 13.19 4.02
N ALA A 98 -4.47 12.26 4.32
CA ALA A 98 -4.23 10.84 4.09
C ALA A 98 -5.52 10.09 3.77
N ILE A 99 -5.38 8.99 3.05
CA ILE A 99 -6.46 8.03 2.80
C ILE A 99 -5.98 6.61 3.10
N SER A 100 -6.86 5.77 3.61
CA SER A 100 -6.63 4.34 3.79
C SER A 100 -7.86 3.58 3.30
N LEU A 101 -7.62 2.54 2.50
CA LEU A 101 -8.63 1.72 1.87
C LEU A 101 -8.35 0.26 2.16
N SER A 102 -9.38 -0.49 2.48
CA SER A 102 -9.28 -1.93 2.71
C SER A 102 -10.53 -2.65 2.18
N VAL A 103 -10.33 -3.80 1.55
CA VAL A 103 -11.45 -4.71 1.22
C VAL A 103 -11.97 -5.30 2.52
N THR A 104 -13.28 -5.23 2.70
CA THR A 104 -13.93 -5.86 3.85
C THR A 104 -14.18 -7.35 3.59
N ALA A 105 -14.49 -8.11 4.64
CA ALA A 105 -14.92 -9.50 4.49
C ALA A 105 -16.34 -9.63 3.87
N GLU A 106 -17.06 -8.53 3.74
CA GLU A 106 -18.42 -8.48 3.23
C GLU A 106 -18.47 -8.07 1.75
N VAL A 107 -19.52 -8.53 1.08
CA VAL A 107 -19.83 -8.15 -0.29
C VAL A 107 -21.25 -7.60 -0.35
N ARG A 108 -21.48 -6.66 -1.27
CA ARG A 108 -22.81 -6.09 -1.45
C ARG A 108 -23.81 -7.17 -1.84
N ALA A 109 -24.95 -7.20 -1.17
CA ALA A 109 -25.94 -8.25 -1.37
C ALA A 109 -26.54 -8.28 -2.80
N SER A 110 -26.68 -7.11 -3.44
CA SER A 110 -27.35 -6.98 -4.74
C SER A 110 -26.52 -7.50 -5.92
N ASP A 111 -25.20 -7.28 -5.91
CA ASP A 111 -24.32 -7.61 -7.05
C ASP A 111 -23.02 -8.33 -6.65
N ARG A 112 -22.87 -8.68 -5.37
CA ARG A 112 -21.73 -9.43 -4.83
C ARG A 112 -20.37 -8.76 -5.00
N LYS A 113 -20.34 -7.45 -5.31
CA LYS A 113 -19.10 -6.67 -5.36
C LYS A 113 -18.46 -6.51 -3.99
N SER A 114 -17.14 -6.46 -3.98
CA SER A 114 -16.38 -6.17 -2.76
C SER A 114 -16.81 -4.85 -2.12
N LEU A 115 -17.11 -4.88 -0.83
CA LEU A 115 -17.26 -3.65 -0.05
C LEU A 115 -15.86 -3.15 0.34
N ILE A 116 -15.64 -1.86 0.17
CA ILE A 116 -14.37 -1.19 0.48
C ILE A 116 -14.62 -0.26 1.65
N SER A 117 -13.86 -0.44 2.73
CA SER A 117 -13.81 0.53 3.80
C SER A 117 -12.80 1.62 3.45
N ALA A 118 -13.19 2.87 3.68
CA ALA A 118 -12.36 4.04 3.49
C ALA A 118 -12.27 4.85 4.77
N THR A 119 -11.04 5.17 5.14
CA THR A 119 -10.70 6.17 6.14
C THR A 119 -10.07 7.34 5.43
N VAL A 120 -10.64 8.53 5.61
CA VAL A 120 -10.09 9.80 5.10
C VAL A 120 -9.68 10.67 6.28
N VAL A 121 -8.39 10.96 6.38
CA VAL A 121 -7.85 11.91 7.36
C VAL A 121 -7.72 13.27 6.69
N PHE A 122 -8.31 14.28 7.29
CA PHE A 122 -8.33 15.63 6.75
C PHE A 122 -8.17 16.68 7.85
N SER A 123 -8.06 17.93 7.43
CA SER A 123 -8.11 19.07 8.32
C SER A 123 -9.12 20.08 7.79
N LEU A 124 -10.00 20.56 8.66
CA LEU A 124 -10.72 21.80 8.43
C LEU A 124 -9.82 22.96 8.85
N ILE A 125 -9.57 23.87 7.92
CA ILE A 125 -8.62 24.96 8.06
C ILE A 125 -9.42 26.24 8.07
N GLN A 126 -9.50 26.91 9.23
CA GLN A 126 -10.19 28.18 9.40
C GLN A 126 -9.19 29.33 9.26
N SER A 127 -8.94 29.74 8.03
CA SER A 127 -8.05 30.85 7.68
C SER A 127 -8.29 31.32 6.25
N LYS A 128 -8.07 32.60 5.97
CA LYS A 128 -7.98 33.12 4.59
C LYS A 128 -6.81 32.53 3.81
N ALA A 129 -5.76 32.06 4.50
CA ALA A 129 -4.62 31.38 3.88
C ALA A 129 -4.93 29.94 3.46
N ALA A 130 -6.07 29.38 3.87
CA ALA A 130 -6.44 28.00 3.58
C ALA A 130 -6.57 27.71 2.08
N ASP A 131 -6.93 28.73 1.29
CA ASP A 131 -7.07 28.64 -0.17
C ASP A 131 -5.74 28.36 -0.88
N ALA A 132 -4.63 28.80 -0.31
CA ALA A 132 -3.30 28.60 -0.89
C ALA A 132 -2.73 27.21 -0.60
N LEU A 133 -3.36 26.43 0.28
CA LEU A 133 -2.88 25.09 0.63
C LEU A 133 -3.19 24.11 -0.50
N PRO A 134 -2.20 23.27 -0.88
CA PRO A 134 -2.36 22.33 -1.97
C PRO A 134 -3.47 21.31 -1.63
N LYS A 135 -4.28 20.98 -2.64
CA LYS A 135 -5.19 19.84 -2.61
C LYS A 135 -4.40 18.53 -2.51
N PHE A 136 -5.09 17.47 -2.09
CA PHE A 136 -4.56 16.12 -2.06
C PHE A 136 -4.12 15.67 -3.45
N ASP A 137 -2.87 15.18 -3.56
CA ASP A 137 -2.37 14.66 -4.82
C ASP A 137 -2.88 13.24 -5.08
N ALA A 138 -3.99 13.17 -5.82
CA ALA A 138 -4.65 11.94 -6.16
C ALA A 138 -4.05 11.22 -7.39
N LYS A 139 -3.02 11.77 -8.05
CA LYS A 139 -2.46 11.21 -9.30
C LYS A 139 -1.98 9.78 -9.14
N LEU A 140 -1.14 9.53 -8.15
CA LEU A 140 -0.56 8.20 -7.91
C LEU A 140 -1.63 7.16 -7.53
N PRO A 141 -2.56 7.43 -6.58
CA PRO A 141 -3.72 6.56 -6.37
C PRO A 141 -4.56 6.32 -7.63
N ALA A 142 -4.81 7.36 -8.42
CA ALA A 142 -5.62 7.26 -9.64
C ALA A 142 -4.99 6.32 -10.67
N ASP A 143 -3.69 6.45 -10.91
CA ASP A 143 -2.95 5.59 -11.83
C ASP A 143 -2.99 4.13 -11.34
N ILE A 144 -2.90 3.88 -10.04
CA ILE A 144 -3.03 2.53 -9.47
C ILE A 144 -4.44 1.97 -9.69
N PHE A 145 -5.50 2.74 -9.42
CA PHE A 145 -6.88 2.28 -9.62
C PHE A 145 -7.24 2.05 -11.08
N SER A 146 -6.63 2.80 -12.00
CA SER A 146 -6.82 2.60 -13.44
C SER A 146 -6.27 1.27 -13.93
N ARG A 147 -5.31 0.69 -13.20
CA ARG A 147 -4.64 -0.57 -13.52
C ARG A 147 -5.27 -1.72 -12.75
N PHE A 148 -5.52 -1.53 -11.45
CA PHE A 148 -6.01 -2.56 -10.55
C PHE A 148 -7.22 -2.11 -9.73
N GLY A 149 -8.25 -2.93 -9.74
CA GLY A 149 -9.40 -2.78 -8.86
C GLY A 149 -9.21 -3.51 -7.53
N PHE A 150 -10.26 -3.48 -6.72
CA PHE A 150 -10.37 -4.24 -5.47
C PHE A 150 -11.26 -5.49 -5.60
N GLU A 151 -11.75 -5.75 -6.81
CA GLU A 151 -12.49 -6.98 -7.11
C GLU A 151 -11.52 -8.14 -7.19
N ALA A 152 -11.82 -9.24 -6.50
CA ALA A 152 -10.93 -10.39 -6.46
C ALA A 152 -10.85 -11.08 -7.82
N GLY A 153 -9.63 -11.34 -8.29
CA GLY A 153 -9.39 -12.09 -9.52
C GLY A 153 -9.62 -13.60 -9.38
N ALA A 154 -9.95 -14.11 -8.19
CA ALA A 154 -10.18 -15.53 -7.93
C ALA A 154 -11.44 -15.75 -7.07
N ASN A 155 -12.33 -16.63 -7.51
CA ASN A 155 -13.59 -16.93 -6.81
C ASN A 155 -13.93 -18.42 -6.94
N LYS A 156 -14.20 -19.10 -5.81
CA LYS A 156 -14.60 -20.52 -5.76
C LYS A 156 -13.74 -21.48 -6.61
N GLY A 157 -12.42 -21.28 -6.61
CA GLY A 157 -11.47 -22.12 -7.34
C GLY A 157 -11.29 -21.75 -8.81
N GLU A 158 -11.97 -20.71 -9.31
CA GLU A 158 -11.87 -20.25 -10.69
C GLU A 158 -11.28 -18.83 -10.78
N GLN A 159 -10.39 -18.63 -11.75
CA GLN A 159 -9.85 -17.31 -12.07
C GLN A 159 -10.93 -16.51 -12.82
N VAL A 160 -11.13 -15.27 -12.40
CA VAL A 160 -12.04 -14.32 -13.04
C VAL A 160 -11.33 -13.74 -14.26
N GLU A 161 -11.99 -13.85 -15.42
CA GLU A 161 -11.44 -13.35 -16.68
C GLU A 161 -11.16 -11.85 -16.64
N GLY A 162 -9.98 -11.45 -17.12
CA GLY A 162 -9.58 -10.04 -17.22
C GLY A 162 -9.09 -9.39 -15.92
N ILE A 163 -8.93 -10.15 -14.83
CA ILE A 163 -8.39 -9.64 -13.57
C ILE A 163 -7.14 -10.43 -13.19
N ASP A 164 -5.97 -9.96 -13.61
CA ASP A 164 -4.70 -10.64 -13.31
C ASP A 164 -4.06 -10.19 -11.99
N CYS A 165 -4.52 -9.06 -11.45
CA CYS A 165 -4.06 -8.50 -10.18
C CYS A 165 -5.15 -7.64 -9.54
N TRP A 166 -5.26 -7.69 -8.20
CA TRP A 166 -6.22 -6.92 -7.44
C TRP A 166 -5.68 -6.45 -6.10
N LEU A 167 -6.16 -5.29 -5.66
CA LEU A 167 -5.81 -4.66 -4.40
C LEU A 167 -6.65 -5.27 -3.26
N THR A 168 -6.05 -5.34 -2.08
CA THR A 168 -6.79 -5.56 -0.82
C THR A 168 -6.64 -4.42 0.14
N ASN A 169 -5.51 -3.71 0.08
CA ASN A 169 -5.26 -2.54 0.89
C ASN A 169 -4.51 -1.50 0.06
N LEU A 170 -4.85 -0.23 0.25
CA LEU A 170 -4.08 0.89 -0.27
C LEU A 170 -4.14 2.05 0.72
N ARG A 171 -2.98 2.56 1.09
CA ARG A 171 -2.82 3.66 2.04
C ARG A 171 -1.93 4.72 1.43
N ARG A 172 -2.33 5.97 1.53
CA ARG A 172 -1.56 7.15 1.13
C ARG A 172 -1.48 8.08 2.32
N ASP A 173 -0.28 8.24 2.88
CA ASP A 173 -0.02 8.99 4.11
C ASP A 173 0.12 10.50 3.88
N SER A 174 0.21 11.29 4.95
CA SER A 174 0.42 12.74 4.84
C SER A 174 1.77 13.14 4.25
N ASP A 175 2.74 12.23 4.25
CA ASP A 175 4.14 12.50 3.92
C ASP A 175 4.53 12.28 2.45
N LYS A 176 3.63 11.81 1.57
CA LYS A 176 4.09 11.33 0.24
C LYS A 176 3.86 9.86 -0.03
N ARG A 177 4.01 9.07 1.02
CA ARG A 177 4.15 7.63 0.90
C ARG A 177 2.83 6.99 0.54
N LEU A 178 2.88 6.11 -0.45
CA LEU A 178 1.84 5.15 -0.75
C LEU A 178 2.33 3.76 -0.38
N MET A 179 1.45 2.96 0.22
CA MET A 179 1.65 1.55 0.53
C MET A 179 0.44 0.78 0.05
N LEU A 180 0.66 -0.38 -0.58
CA LEU A 180 -0.41 -1.26 -1.03
C LEU A 180 -0.09 -2.71 -0.69
N THR A 181 -1.16 -3.49 -0.55
CA THR A 181 -1.14 -4.95 -0.51
C THR A 181 -2.09 -5.47 -1.57
N ALA A 182 -1.61 -6.38 -2.39
CA ALA A 182 -2.34 -6.90 -3.53
C ALA A 182 -2.04 -8.39 -3.76
N TYR A 183 -2.83 -9.00 -4.64
CA TYR A 183 -2.59 -10.34 -5.16
C TYR A 183 -2.43 -10.30 -6.67
N ALA A 184 -1.61 -11.19 -7.20
CA ALA A 184 -1.50 -11.45 -8.63
C ALA A 184 -1.33 -12.95 -8.88
N PHE A 185 -1.61 -13.42 -10.09
CA PHE A 185 -1.40 -14.82 -10.45
C PHE A 185 0.06 -15.18 -10.72
N ASP A 186 0.88 -14.20 -11.07
CA ASP A 186 2.27 -14.42 -11.43
C ASP A 186 3.16 -13.21 -11.06
N ILE A 187 4.48 -13.47 -10.95
CA ILE A 187 5.47 -12.46 -10.57
C ILE A 187 5.71 -11.42 -11.67
N LYS A 188 5.50 -11.78 -12.95
CA LYS A 188 5.71 -10.84 -14.07
C LYS A 188 4.66 -9.73 -14.04
N THR A 189 3.42 -10.06 -13.69
CA THR A 189 2.37 -9.07 -13.45
C THR A 189 2.76 -8.07 -12.35
N ILE A 190 3.33 -8.56 -11.24
CA ILE A 190 3.79 -7.72 -10.10
C ILE A 190 4.93 -6.78 -10.53
N THR A 191 5.96 -7.34 -11.16
CA THR A 191 7.18 -6.60 -11.55
C THR A 191 6.93 -5.67 -12.74
N GLY A 192 6.08 -6.06 -13.68
CA GLY A 192 5.61 -5.22 -14.78
C GLY A 192 4.85 -4.00 -14.27
N PHE A 193 3.91 -4.20 -13.34
CA PHE A 193 3.22 -3.09 -12.69
C PHE A 193 4.17 -2.13 -11.96
N ALA A 194 5.12 -2.65 -11.18
CA ALA A 194 6.11 -1.82 -10.49
C ALA A 194 6.94 -0.97 -11.48
N THR A 195 7.32 -1.59 -12.61
CA THR A 195 8.08 -0.95 -13.69
C THR A 195 7.29 0.19 -14.31
N GLU A 196 6.06 -0.06 -14.72
CA GLU A 196 5.22 0.93 -15.38
C GLU A 196 4.81 2.07 -14.45
N LEU A 197 4.50 1.78 -13.18
CA LEU A 197 4.19 2.80 -12.17
C LEU A 197 5.39 3.75 -12.00
N LYS A 198 6.60 3.19 -11.93
CA LYS A 198 7.82 3.98 -11.84
C LYS A 198 8.06 4.84 -13.08
N GLN A 199 7.84 4.28 -14.27
CA GLN A 199 7.99 5.02 -15.53
C GLN A 199 6.98 6.17 -15.66
N SER A 200 5.78 5.99 -15.11
CA SER A 200 4.70 6.99 -15.15
C SER A 200 4.94 8.15 -14.18
N HIS A 201 5.67 7.91 -13.09
CA HIS A 201 5.95 8.91 -12.06
C HIS A 201 7.47 9.12 -11.86
N GLN A 202 8.06 9.96 -12.71
CA GLN A 202 9.46 10.37 -12.56
C GLN A 202 9.73 10.93 -11.16
N GLY A 203 10.87 10.58 -10.56
CA GLY A 203 11.23 10.97 -9.19
C GLY A 203 10.52 10.18 -8.08
N THR A 204 9.73 9.15 -8.43
CA THR A 204 9.11 8.25 -7.46
C THR A 204 9.94 6.98 -7.29
N ASP A 205 10.30 6.68 -6.04
CA ASP A 205 10.92 5.40 -5.69
C ASP A 205 9.81 4.38 -5.42
N VAL A 206 9.57 3.53 -6.41
CA VAL A 206 8.67 2.37 -6.31
C VAL A 206 9.48 1.20 -5.81
N PHE A 207 8.95 0.47 -4.84
CA PHE A 207 9.67 -0.60 -4.17
C PHE A 207 8.72 -1.75 -3.84
N VAL A 208 9.01 -2.95 -4.36
CA VAL A 208 8.31 -4.18 -3.99
C VAL A 208 8.92 -4.66 -2.67
N ASN A 209 8.17 -4.61 -1.58
CA ASN A 209 8.65 -4.96 -0.24
C ASN A 209 8.68 -6.47 -0.02
N SER A 210 7.66 -7.17 -0.51
CA SER A 210 7.50 -8.60 -0.32
C SER A 210 6.69 -9.22 -1.46
N ILE A 211 6.96 -10.48 -1.76
CA ILE A 211 6.13 -11.36 -2.58
C ILE A 211 6.07 -12.70 -1.85
N SER A 212 4.88 -13.23 -1.59
CA SER A 212 4.72 -14.54 -0.96
C SER A 212 3.67 -15.36 -1.68
N ARG A 213 3.98 -16.61 -1.98
CA ARG A 213 3.01 -17.59 -2.46
C ARG A 213 1.90 -17.76 -1.43
N SER A 214 0.68 -17.84 -1.91
CA SER A 214 -0.52 -17.97 -1.11
C SER A 214 -1.56 -18.75 -1.90
N THR A 215 -2.72 -18.98 -1.27
CA THR A 215 -3.89 -19.55 -1.91
C THR A 215 -5.07 -18.63 -1.65
N TYR A 216 -5.74 -18.18 -2.70
CA TYR A 216 -6.94 -17.36 -2.60
C TYR A 216 -8.09 -18.12 -3.25
N SER A 217 -9.15 -18.37 -2.48
CA SER A 217 -10.32 -19.15 -2.94
C SER A 217 -9.94 -20.50 -3.59
N GLY A 218 -8.88 -21.17 -3.12
CA GLY A 218 -8.41 -22.45 -3.66
C GLY A 218 -7.47 -22.35 -4.87
N ILE A 219 -7.14 -21.14 -5.33
CA ILE A 219 -6.23 -20.91 -6.46
C ILE A 219 -4.87 -20.42 -5.94
N PRO A 220 -3.75 -20.98 -6.41
CA PRO A 220 -2.42 -20.43 -6.13
C PRO A 220 -2.29 -19.00 -6.65
N VAL A 221 -1.83 -18.10 -5.79
CA VAL A 221 -1.60 -16.69 -6.11
C VAL A 221 -0.35 -16.21 -5.40
N PHE A 222 0.17 -15.05 -5.80
CA PHE A 222 1.19 -14.32 -5.07
C PHE A 222 0.57 -13.11 -4.39
N ARG A 223 0.68 -13.05 -3.07
CA ARG A 223 0.45 -11.81 -2.31
C ARG A 223 1.72 -10.96 -2.41
N PHE A 224 1.57 -9.66 -2.63
CA PHE A 224 2.71 -8.74 -2.58
C PHE A 224 2.37 -7.46 -1.84
N ASP A 225 3.37 -6.90 -1.18
CA ASP A 225 3.33 -5.55 -0.61
C ASP A 225 4.28 -4.65 -1.40
N MET A 226 3.83 -3.44 -1.70
CA MET A 226 4.60 -2.44 -2.43
C MET A 226 4.47 -1.08 -1.76
N SER A 227 5.52 -0.28 -1.87
CA SER A 227 5.52 1.13 -1.51
C SER A 227 5.97 2.01 -2.66
N ALA A 228 5.43 3.21 -2.72
CA ALA A 228 5.84 4.23 -3.67
C ALA A 228 6.04 5.55 -2.89
N VAL A 229 7.23 6.14 -3.02
CA VAL A 229 7.60 7.38 -2.35
C VAL A 229 8.01 8.42 -3.39
N PRO A 230 7.17 9.43 -3.65
CA PRO A 230 7.50 10.56 -4.53
C PRO A 230 8.67 11.39 -4.00
N ASP A 231 9.19 12.26 -4.86
CA ASP A 231 10.16 13.31 -4.50
C ASP A 231 11.48 12.79 -3.87
N ARG A 232 11.93 11.59 -4.29
CA ARG A 232 13.19 10.99 -3.82
C ARG A 232 14.38 11.45 -4.66
N GLU A 233 15.46 11.85 -3.99
CA GLU A 233 16.72 12.25 -4.66
C GLU A 233 17.40 11.07 -5.39
N LYS A 234 17.35 9.88 -4.79
CA LYS A 234 17.88 8.64 -5.36
C LYS A 234 16.74 7.65 -5.52
N VAL A 235 16.68 7.02 -6.68
CA VAL A 235 15.65 6.05 -7.03
C VAL A 235 16.30 4.83 -7.67
N ILE A 236 15.84 3.63 -7.33
CA ILE A 236 16.36 2.40 -7.95
C ILE A 236 15.97 2.38 -9.45
N PRO A 237 16.80 1.98 -10.41
CA PRO A 237 16.42 1.91 -11.83
C PRO A 237 15.21 0.99 -12.08
N ALA A 238 14.37 1.29 -13.07
CA ALA A 238 13.20 0.47 -13.39
C ALA A 238 13.58 -0.97 -13.78
N THR A 239 14.74 -1.17 -14.39
CA THR A 239 15.26 -2.50 -14.77
C THR A 239 15.60 -3.39 -13.57
N PHE A 240 15.66 -2.86 -12.36
CA PHE A 240 15.78 -3.65 -11.13
C PHE A 240 14.62 -4.65 -10.96
N PHE A 241 13.41 -4.32 -11.42
CA PHE A 241 12.28 -5.23 -11.31
C PHE A 241 12.42 -6.46 -12.24
N ASN A 242 13.17 -6.33 -13.34
CA ASN A 242 13.53 -7.49 -14.17
C ASN A 242 14.40 -8.47 -13.38
N MET A 243 15.38 -7.95 -12.63
CA MET A 243 16.25 -8.75 -11.76
C MET A 243 15.43 -9.50 -10.70
N LEU A 244 14.46 -8.83 -10.05
CA LEU A 244 13.56 -9.51 -9.11
C LEU A 244 12.73 -10.62 -9.79
N SER A 245 12.20 -10.37 -10.99
CA SER A 245 11.45 -11.38 -11.74
C SER A 245 12.31 -12.58 -12.12
N GLU A 246 13.56 -12.36 -12.54
CA GLU A 246 14.49 -13.44 -12.90
C GLU A 246 14.90 -14.27 -11.69
N ILE A 247 15.20 -13.64 -10.55
CA ILE A 247 15.47 -14.33 -9.29
C ILE A 247 14.26 -15.17 -8.85
N ALA A 248 13.06 -14.61 -8.93
CA ALA A 248 11.83 -15.31 -8.59
C ALA A 248 11.61 -16.54 -9.49
N THR A 249 11.89 -16.39 -10.79
CA THR A 249 11.81 -17.47 -11.78
C THR A 249 12.85 -18.56 -11.51
N ALA A 250 14.08 -18.17 -11.18
CA ALA A 250 15.16 -19.09 -10.81
C ALA A 250 14.81 -19.87 -9.51
N ALA A 251 14.23 -19.20 -8.52
CA ALA A 251 13.81 -19.81 -7.26
C ALA A 251 12.67 -20.83 -7.44
N GLY A 252 11.77 -20.60 -8.40
CA GLY A 252 10.72 -21.56 -8.80
C GLY A 252 11.14 -22.54 -9.90
N SER A 253 12.44 -22.64 -10.20
CA SER A 253 12.96 -23.57 -11.20
C SER A 253 13.29 -24.93 -10.57
N THR A 254 13.42 -25.95 -11.42
CA THR A 254 14.05 -27.23 -11.05
C THR A 254 13.42 -27.88 -9.81
N GLY A 255 12.14 -28.22 -9.90
CA GLY A 255 11.41 -28.99 -8.89
C GLY A 255 11.05 -28.26 -7.59
N GLY A 256 11.56 -27.04 -7.37
CA GLY A 256 11.15 -26.14 -6.28
C GLY A 256 10.05 -25.16 -6.68
N ALA A 257 9.34 -24.64 -5.68
CA ALA A 257 8.39 -23.55 -5.83
C ALA A 257 8.85 -22.34 -5.01
N LEU A 258 8.73 -21.14 -5.58
CA LEU A 258 8.98 -19.93 -4.81
C LEU A 258 7.95 -19.84 -3.66
N GLY A 259 8.43 -19.88 -2.42
CA GLY A 259 7.62 -19.62 -1.23
C GLY A 259 7.48 -18.13 -0.97
N ALA A 260 8.62 -17.41 -0.88
CA ALA A 260 8.61 -15.97 -0.65
C ALA A 260 9.88 -15.25 -1.13
N LEU A 261 9.73 -13.97 -1.42
CA LEU A 261 10.78 -12.97 -1.60
C LEU A 261 10.53 -11.83 -0.61
N ARG A 262 11.55 -11.46 0.17
CA ARG A 262 11.51 -10.25 1.01
C ARG A 262 12.63 -9.34 0.57
N VAL A 263 12.28 -8.14 0.14
CA VAL A 263 13.21 -7.18 -0.41
C VAL A 263 13.42 -6.08 0.63
N SER A 264 14.65 -5.93 1.09
CA SER A 264 15.00 -4.92 2.08
C SER A 264 15.23 -3.56 1.42
N PRO A 265 14.93 -2.43 2.08
CA PRO A 265 15.16 -1.11 1.51
C PRO A 265 16.58 -0.95 0.94
N PRO A 266 16.75 -0.21 -0.17
CA PRO A 266 18.05 -0.03 -0.80
C PRO A 266 19.03 0.71 0.12
N ILE A 267 20.27 0.23 0.13
CA ILE A 267 21.41 0.90 0.73
C ILE A 267 22.09 1.70 -0.38
N TYR A 268 21.94 3.03 -0.36
CA TYR A 268 22.54 3.91 -1.34
C TYR A 268 23.98 4.28 -0.94
N LEU A 269 24.92 3.93 -1.80
CA LEU A 269 26.33 4.38 -1.75
C LEU A 269 26.50 5.58 -2.71
N GLU A 270 27.73 6.10 -2.86
CA GLU A 270 27.98 7.28 -3.70
C GLU A 270 27.46 7.11 -5.14
N ASN A 271 27.90 6.05 -5.84
CA ASN A 271 27.54 5.77 -7.25
C ASN A 271 26.90 4.39 -7.45
N LYS A 272 26.47 3.75 -6.37
CA LYS A 272 25.95 2.38 -6.38
C LYS A 272 24.82 2.22 -5.39
N PHE A 273 24.05 1.16 -5.55
CA PHE A 273 23.10 0.72 -4.54
C PHE A 273 23.25 -0.77 -4.29
N GLU A 274 22.83 -1.19 -3.10
CA GLU A 274 22.75 -2.59 -2.71
C GLU A 274 21.37 -2.88 -2.12
N VAL A 275 20.75 -3.98 -2.54
CA VAL A 275 19.44 -4.42 -2.06
C VAL A 275 19.56 -5.86 -1.57
N PRO A 276 19.50 -6.10 -0.25
CA PRO A 276 19.36 -7.43 0.31
C PRO A 276 17.99 -8.03 -0.05
N VAL A 277 17.99 -9.26 -0.55
CA VAL A 277 16.80 -10.03 -0.90
C VAL A 277 16.87 -11.40 -0.24
N GLU A 278 15.94 -11.65 0.66
CA GLU A 278 15.74 -12.98 1.25
C GLU A 278 14.79 -13.78 0.36
N ILE A 279 15.16 -15.02 0.07
CA ILE A 279 14.46 -15.92 -0.83
C ILE A 279 14.12 -17.20 -0.06
N SER A 280 12.86 -17.62 -0.13
CA SER A 280 12.38 -18.90 0.41
C SER A 280 11.89 -19.78 -0.72
N VAL A 281 12.34 -21.03 -0.74
CA VAL A 281 11.94 -22.05 -1.71
C VAL A 281 11.32 -23.24 -0.98
N GLU A 282 10.15 -23.63 -1.46
CA GLU A 282 9.31 -24.70 -0.92
C GLU A 282 9.25 -25.88 -1.92
N ASP A 283 8.66 -26.99 -1.48
CA ASP A 283 8.35 -28.16 -2.31
C ASP A 283 9.54 -28.82 -3.04
N LEU A 284 10.77 -28.65 -2.55
CA LEU A 284 11.98 -29.21 -3.17
C LEU A 284 11.97 -30.75 -3.23
N ILE A 285 12.52 -31.29 -4.32
CA ILE A 285 12.66 -32.73 -4.54
C ILE A 285 14.16 -33.09 -4.52
N GLY A 286 14.59 -33.84 -3.51
CA GLY A 286 15.98 -34.31 -3.40
C GLY A 286 16.98 -33.15 -3.23
N ASP A 287 18.14 -33.26 -3.89
CA ASP A 287 19.28 -32.33 -3.73
C ASP A 287 19.21 -31.13 -4.71
N GLU A 288 18.01 -30.63 -5.01
CA GLU A 288 17.82 -29.54 -5.97
C GLU A 288 18.15 -28.15 -5.42
N TRP A 289 18.32 -28.02 -4.09
CA TRP A 289 18.64 -26.74 -3.43
C TRP A 289 19.91 -26.09 -3.99
N GLU A 290 21.02 -26.84 -4.09
CA GLU A 290 22.29 -26.31 -4.60
C GLU A 290 22.19 -25.86 -6.06
N LYS A 291 21.36 -26.53 -6.87
CA LYS A 291 21.09 -26.14 -8.27
C LYS A 291 20.30 -24.84 -8.33
N ILE A 292 19.31 -24.68 -7.47
CA ILE A 292 18.50 -23.46 -7.40
C ILE A 292 19.35 -22.28 -6.92
N GLN A 293 20.17 -22.46 -5.87
CA GLN A 293 21.12 -21.45 -5.43
C GLN A 293 22.06 -21.03 -6.57
N SER A 294 22.64 -22.01 -7.28
CA SER A 294 23.52 -21.75 -8.42
C SER A 294 22.80 -20.97 -9.54
N THR A 295 21.52 -21.28 -9.78
CA THR A 295 20.71 -20.61 -10.80
C THR A 295 20.40 -19.17 -10.39
N ILE A 296 20.03 -18.93 -9.12
CA ILE A 296 19.80 -17.59 -8.56
C ILE A 296 21.08 -16.73 -8.65
N LEU A 297 22.23 -17.29 -8.27
CA LEU A 297 23.52 -16.57 -8.32
C LEU A 297 24.02 -16.35 -9.75
N ALA A 298 23.57 -17.16 -10.70
CA ALA A 298 23.86 -16.98 -12.13
C ALA A 298 22.98 -15.90 -12.79
N VAL A 299 21.92 -15.44 -12.12
CA VAL A 299 21.06 -14.38 -12.66
C VAL A 299 21.89 -13.11 -12.90
N LYS A 300 21.82 -12.61 -14.13
CA LYS A 300 22.49 -11.39 -14.59
C LYS A 300 21.54 -10.66 -15.52
N ALA A 301 21.20 -9.43 -15.14
CA ALA A 301 20.44 -8.51 -15.97
C ALA A 301 21.17 -7.16 -15.97
N ASP A 302 21.40 -6.62 -17.16
CA ASP A 302 22.02 -5.32 -17.37
C ASP A 302 23.34 -5.11 -16.60
N LYS A 303 23.34 -4.14 -15.66
CA LYS A 303 24.46 -3.72 -14.82
C LYS A 303 24.38 -4.29 -13.40
N PHE A 304 23.49 -5.24 -13.16
CA PHE A 304 23.26 -5.78 -11.82
C PHE A 304 24.07 -7.05 -11.58
N THR A 305 24.52 -7.22 -10.34
CA THR A 305 25.18 -8.44 -9.87
C THR A 305 24.44 -9.01 -8.68
N VAL A 306 24.25 -10.33 -8.67
CA VAL A 306 23.72 -11.07 -7.53
C VAL A 306 24.89 -11.76 -6.81
N SER A 307 24.95 -11.62 -5.48
CA SER A 307 25.94 -12.30 -4.65
C SER A 307 25.31 -12.88 -3.39
N MET A 308 25.77 -14.03 -2.93
CA MET A 308 25.25 -14.66 -1.71
C MET A 308 25.71 -13.87 -0.47
N MET A 309 24.78 -13.61 0.46
CA MET A 309 25.08 -13.05 1.79
C MET A 309 25.04 -14.14 2.86
N SER A 310 23.99 -14.97 2.84
CA SER A 310 23.86 -16.13 3.72
C SER A 310 23.11 -17.26 3.03
N ASP A 311 23.41 -18.48 3.45
CA ASP A 311 22.59 -19.66 3.22
C ASP A 311 22.13 -20.14 4.59
N ASP A 312 20.83 -19.99 4.85
CA ASP A 312 20.23 -20.36 6.14
C ASP A 312 19.72 -21.81 6.10
N GLY A 313 19.84 -22.49 4.95
CA GLY A 313 19.46 -23.87 4.74
C GLY A 313 17.97 -24.14 4.95
N LEU A 314 17.63 -25.38 5.31
CA LEU A 314 16.26 -25.80 5.59
C LEU A 314 15.75 -25.17 6.89
N GLN A 315 14.62 -24.48 6.79
CA GLN A 315 13.86 -23.87 7.88
C GLN A 315 12.43 -24.46 7.91
N GLU A 316 11.60 -24.07 8.88
CA GLU A 316 10.23 -24.59 9.06
C GLU A 316 9.34 -24.50 7.81
N VAL A 317 9.59 -23.52 6.93
CA VAL A 317 8.80 -23.18 5.74
C VAL A 317 9.59 -23.36 4.43
N GLY A 318 10.63 -24.20 4.43
CA GLY A 318 11.45 -24.48 3.25
C GLY A 318 12.88 -23.97 3.36
N HIS A 319 13.62 -24.01 2.25
CA HIS A 319 15.01 -23.57 2.23
C HIS A 319 15.09 -22.06 2.04
N ARG A 320 16.00 -21.42 2.77
CA ARG A 320 16.15 -19.96 2.75
C ARG A 320 17.58 -19.55 2.45
N MET A 321 17.72 -18.53 1.61
CA MET A 321 18.98 -17.85 1.38
C MET A 321 18.77 -16.34 1.32
N THR A 322 19.80 -15.59 1.67
CA THR A 322 19.83 -14.14 1.44
C THR A 322 20.86 -13.83 0.37
N VAL A 323 20.43 -13.14 -0.67
CA VAL A 323 21.30 -12.59 -1.70
C VAL A 323 21.36 -11.07 -1.61
N LYS A 324 22.38 -10.49 -2.20
CA LYS A 324 22.54 -9.07 -2.42
C LYS A 324 22.50 -8.79 -3.91
N ILE A 325 21.59 -7.91 -4.31
CA ILE A 325 21.56 -7.33 -5.65
C ILE A 325 22.29 -6.00 -5.59
N SER A 326 23.34 -5.83 -6.40
CA SER A 326 24.10 -4.58 -6.49
C SER A 326 23.99 -3.99 -7.89
N GLY A 327 23.90 -2.67 -7.99
CA GLY A 327 23.84 -1.96 -9.27
C GLY A 327 24.44 -0.55 -9.19
N GLU A 328 24.63 0.06 -10.35
CA GLU A 328 24.94 1.49 -10.47
C GLU A 328 23.64 2.32 -10.38
N LEU A 329 23.76 3.55 -9.86
CA LEU A 329 22.68 4.55 -9.87
C LEU A 329 22.60 5.27 -11.21
#